data_AF-A0A0C1VAA0-F1
#
_entry.id   AF-A0A0C1VAA0-F1
#
_cell.length_a   1.000
_cell.length_b   1.000
_cell.length_c   1.000
_cell.angle_alpha   90.00
_cell.angle_beta   90.00
_cell.angle_gamma   90.00
#
_symmetry.space_group_name_H-M   'P 1'
#
loop_
_entity.id
_entity.type
_entity.pdbx_description
1 polymer ?
#
loop_
_entity_poly.entity_id
_entity_poly.type
_entity_poly.pdbx_seq_one_letter_code
_entity_poly.pdbx_strand_id
1 'polypeptide(L)' 'MFDVVKSTVKSLMLEDQILEKAYQLYLKSPSTELPSISLKRLADQTGESSLKCRNAIVEANRMGHFPNCELHP' A
#
# COMPACT_ATOMS: atom_id res chain seq x y z
N MET A 1 17.52 17.11 17.65
CA MET A 1 17.93 16.39 16.42
C MET A 1 17.52 14.90 16.41
N PHE A 2 16.70 14.43 17.37
CA PHE A 2 16.18 13.05 17.42
C PHE A 2 14.80 12.87 16.74
N ASP A 3 14.09 13.95 16.44
CA ASP A 3 12.75 13.91 15.82
C ASP A 3 12.74 13.41 14.38
N VAL A 4 13.81 13.67 13.61
CA VAL A 4 13.86 13.31 12.19
C VAL A 4 13.91 11.79 12.02
N VAL A 5 14.71 11.09 12.84
CA VAL A 5 14.84 9.63 12.80
C VAL A 5 13.52 8.96 13.21
N LYS A 6 12.84 9.50 14.22
CA LYS A 6 11.55 8.95 14.68
C LYS A 6 10.47 9.08 13.61
N SER A 7 10.46 10.19 12.86
CA SER A 7 9.50 10.40 11.77
C SER A 7 9.77 9.48 10.58
N THR A 8 11.05 9.29 10.20
CA THR A 8 11.42 8.37 9.10
C THR A 8 11.12 6.92 9.44
N VAL A 9 11.43 6.45 10.65
CA VAL A 9 11.13 5.08 11.08
C VAL A 9 9.62 4.84 11.18
N LYS A 10 8.86 5.83 11.67
CA LYS A 10 7.40 5.75 11.71
C LYS A 10 6.79 5.78 10.31
N SER A 11 7.39 6.51 9.36
CA SER A 11 6.97 6.50 7.95
C SER A 11 7.25 5.16 7.29
N LEU A 12 8.43 4.57 7.51
CA LEU A 12 8.74 3.21 7.05
C LEU A 12 7.74 2.19 7.62
N MET A 13 7.43 2.24 8.92
CA MET A 13 6.46 1.31 9.52
C MET A 13 5.01 1.55 9.10
N LEU A 14 4.63 2.80 8.79
CA LEU A 14 3.31 3.13 8.24
C LEU A 14 3.19 2.66 6.78
N GLU A 15 4.26 2.81 6.00
CA GLU A 15 4.38 2.25 4.67
C GLU A 15 4.33 0.71 4.73
N ASP A 16 4.99 0.08 5.69
CA ASP A 16 4.94 -1.37 5.90
C ASP A 16 3.50 -1.85 6.17
N GLN A 17 2.71 -1.15 6.99
CA GLN A 17 1.30 -1.52 7.21
C GLN A 17 0.43 -1.36 5.96
N ILE A 18 0.64 -0.29 5.19
CA ILE A 18 -0.08 -0.09 3.92
C ILE A 18 0.29 -1.21 2.94
N LEU A 19 1.56 -1.57 2.84
CA LEU A 19 2.04 -2.62 1.95
C LEU A 19 1.56 -4.01 2.37
N GLU A 20 1.57 -4.30 3.68
CA GLU A 20 1.04 -5.56 4.21
C GLU A 20 -0.45 -5.72 3.88
N LYS A 21 -1.25 -4.68 4.12
CA LYS A 21 -2.70 -4.70 3.80
C LYS A 21 -2.95 -4.73 2.30
N ALA A 22 -2.17 -3.99 1.51
CA ALA A 22 -2.23 -4.04 0.05
C ALA A 22 -1.92 -5.45 -0.46
N TYR A 23 -0.95 -6.14 0.14
CA TYR A 23 -0.60 -7.52 -0.20
C TYR A 23 -1.69 -8.52 0.16
N GLN A 24 -2.35 -8.32 1.31
CA GLN A 24 -3.52 -9.12 1.67
C GLN A 24 -4.69 -8.93 0.70
N LEU A 25 -4.91 -7.70 0.21
CA LEU A 25 -5.92 -7.43 -0.82
C LEU A 25 -5.53 -8.05 -2.17
N TYR A 26 -4.26 -7.95 -2.54
CA TYR A 26 -3.70 -8.56 -3.73
C TYR A 26 -3.88 -10.09 -3.74
N LEU A 27 -3.57 -10.77 -2.63
CA LEU A 27 -3.75 -12.22 -2.49
C LEU A 27 -5.21 -12.66 -2.44
N LYS A 28 -6.11 -11.80 -1.97
CA LYS A 28 -7.56 -12.08 -1.92
C LYS A 28 -8.26 -11.81 -3.24
N SER A 29 -7.63 -11.08 -4.15
CA SER A 29 -8.20 -10.82 -5.46
C SER A 29 -8.27 -12.12 -6.27
N PRO A 30 -9.41 -12.43 -6.90
CA PRO A 30 -9.56 -13.63 -7.71
C PRO A 30 -8.53 -13.61 -8.85
N SER A 31 -8.03 -14.79 -9.21
CA SER A 31 -6.96 -15.03 -10.21
C SER A 31 -7.31 -14.61 -11.65
N THR A 32 -8.36 -13.83 -11.85
CA THR A 32 -8.75 -13.25 -13.14
C THR A 32 -7.75 -12.16 -13.51
N GLU A 33 -6.74 -12.53 -14.32
CA GLU A 33 -5.77 -11.77 -15.14
C GLU A 33 -5.12 -10.47 -14.60
N LEU A 34 -5.75 -9.70 -13.73
CA LEU A 34 -5.26 -8.46 -13.10
C LEU A 34 -5.76 -8.37 -11.63
N PRO A 35 -4.91 -8.68 -10.63
CA PRO A 35 -5.27 -8.49 -9.23
C PRO A 35 -5.54 -7.01 -8.94
N SER A 36 -6.76 -6.69 -8.53
CA SER A 36 -7.15 -5.31 -8.19
C SER A 36 -6.94 -5.03 -6.71
N ILE A 37 -6.36 -3.87 -6.40
CA ILE A 37 -6.24 -3.35 -5.03
C ILE A 37 -7.15 -2.12 -4.92
N SER A 38 -8.18 -2.22 -4.08
CA SER A 38 -9.06 -1.09 -3.79
C SER A 38 -8.40 -0.13 -2.80
N LEU A 39 -8.10 1.07 -3.25
CA LEU A 39 -7.54 2.17 -2.45
C LEU A 39 -8.49 2.57 -1.33
N LYS A 40 -9.80 2.58 -1.58
CA LYS A 40 -10.82 2.79 -0.53
C LYS A 40 -10.72 1.77 0.59
N ARG A 41 -10.68 0.47 0.27
CA ARG A 41 -10.55 -0.58 1.29
C ARG A 41 -9.22 -0.47 2.04
N LEU A 42 -8.16 -0.11 1.34
CA LEU A 42 -6.84 0.05 1.94
C LEU A 42 -6.78 1.24 2.90
N ALA A 43 -7.38 2.38 2.51
CA ALA A 43 -7.58 3.54 3.36
C ALA A 43 -8.39 3.19 4.62
N ASP A 44 -9.51 2.49 4.45
CA ASP A 44 -10.37 2.04 5.57
C ASP A 44 -9.61 1.12 6.55
N GLN A 45 -8.73 0.24 6.03
CA GLN A 45 -7.97 -0.71 6.84
C GLN A 45 -6.74 -0.12 7.53
N THR A 46 -6.15 0.93 6.97
CA THR A 46 -4.93 1.56 7.47
C THR A 46 -5.21 2.85 8.24
N GLY A 47 -6.43 3.41 8.11
CA GLY A 47 -6.79 4.72 8.64
C GLY A 47 -6.12 5.89 7.90
N GLU A 48 -5.52 5.62 6.73
CA GLU A 48 -4.77 6.58 5.95
C GLU A 48 -5.56 7.09 4.75
N SER A 49 -5.13 8.22 4.17
CA SER A 49 -5.79 8.76 2.98
C SER A 49 -5.54 7.86 1.75
N SER A 50 -6.53 7.76 0.85
CA SER A 50 -6.38 7.03 -0.43
C SER A 50 -5.18 7.50 -1.25
N LEU A 51 -4.82 8.80 -1.14
CA LEU A 51 -3.66 9.36 -1.82
C LEU A 51 -2.34 8.79 -1.28
N LYS A 52 -2.22 8.65 0.05
CA LYS A 52 -1.05 8.06 0.69
C LYS A 52 -0.95 6.56 0.38
N CYS A 53 -2.07 5.84 0.42
CA CYS A 53 -2.13 4.44 0.02
C CYS A 53 -1.69 4.24 -1.43
N ARG A 54 -2.17 5.10 -2.34
CA ARG A 54 -1.77 5.08 -3.75
C ARG A 54 -0.27 5.30 -3.91
N ASN A 55 0.29 6.31 -3.26
CA ASN A 55 1.71 6.63 -3.37
C ASN A 55 2.58 5.46 -2.86
N ALA A 56 2.24 4.87 -1.71
CA ALA A 56 2.94 3.72 -1.17
C ALA A 56 2.91 2.50 -2.12
N ILE A 57 1.75 2.19 -2.72
CA ILE A 57 1.67 1.09 -3.69
C ILE A 57 2.48 1.42 -4.96
N VAL A 58 2.41 2.65 -5.46
CA VAL A 58 3.18 3.07 -6.64
C VAL A 58 4.67 2.95 -6.39
N GLU A 59 5.16 3.34 -5.21
CA GLU A 59 6.57 3.19 -4.84
C GLU A 59 6.98 1.72 -4.71
N ALA A 60 6.16 0.89 -4.09
CA ALA A 60 6.41 -0.55 -4.02
C ALA A 60 6.33 -1.25 -5.39
N ASN A 61 5.50 -0.76 -6.32
CA ASN A 61 5.46 -1.26 -7.69
C ASN A 61 6.69 -0.91 -8.51
N ARG A 62 7.34 0.23 -8.24
CA ARG A 62 8.66 0.52 -8.82
C ARG A 62 9.71 -0.51 -8.40
N MET A 63 9.53 -1.14 -7.25
CA MET A 63 10.38 -2.23 -6.75
C MET A 63 9.87 -3.63 -7.13
N GLY A 64 8.73 -3.74 -7.83
CA GLY A 64 8.19 -5.01 -8.32
C GLY A 64 7.35 -5.81 -7.31
N HIS A 65 6.85 -5.18 -6.24
CA HIS A 65 6.10 -5.89 -5.18
C HIS A 65 4.68 -6.34 -5.59
N PHE A 66 3.97 -5.62 -6.47
CA PHE A 66 2.63 -5.99 -6.95
C PHE A 66 2.61 -6.10 -8.49
N PRO A 67 3.08 -7.22 -9.05
CA PRO A 67 3.10 -7.38 -10.50
C PRO A 67 1.68 -7.35 -11.07
N ASN A 68 1.49 -6.58 -12.15
CA ASN A 68 0.22 -6.48 -12.89
C ASN A 68 -1.00 -6.11 -12.03
N CYS A 69 -0.84 -5.34 -10.95
CA CYS A 69 -1.98 -4.91 -10.14
C CYS A 69 -2.66 -3.64 -10.69
N GLU A 70 -3.99 -3.60 -10.65
CA GLU A 70 -4.77 -2.41 -10.98
C GLU A 70 -5.24 -1.70 -9.70
N LEU A 71 -5.07 -0.37 -9.65
CA LEU A 71 -5.49 0.45 -8.51
C LEU A 71 -6.91 0.98 -8.73
N HIS A 72 -7.86 0.50 -7.93
CA HIS A 72 -9.22 1.03 -7.95
C HIS A 72 -9.41 2.13 -6.89
N PRO A 73 -10.06 3.26 -7.24
CA PRO A 73 -10.33 4.33 -6.29
C PRO A 73 -11.22 3.90 -5.12
#